data_AF-A0A6M0GI02-F1
#
_entry.id   AF-A0A6M0GI02-F1
#
_cell.length_a   1.000
_cell.length_b   1.000
_cell.length_c   1.000
_cell.angle_alpha   90.00
_cell.angle_beta   90.00
_cell.angle_gamma   90.00
#
_symmetry.space_group_name_H-M   'P 1'
#
loop_
_entity.id
_entity.type
_entity.pdbx_description
1 polymer ?
#
loop_
_entity_poly.entity_id
_entity_poly.type
_entity_poly.pdbx_seq_one_letter_code
_entity_poly.pdbx_strand_id
1 'polypeptide(L)'
;MSYQYLLDTNIISDLVKHPQGLVFQKIATVGENNICTSIIVACELRFGAAKSGSSRLFEQLGYILNVLPILPLEPPLEEHYAVIRKHLEQAGTPIISIPVVSE
;
A
#
# COMPACT_ATOMS: atom_id res chain seq x y z
N MET A 1 -3.08 -10.25 15.98
CA MET A 1 -3.83 -10.65 14.77
C MET A 1 -2.81 -10.98 13.68
N SER A 2 -3.08 -11.95 12.82
CA SER A 2 -2.20 -12.28 11.68
C SER A 2 -2.94 -11.91 10.39
N TYR A 3 -2.35 -11.03 9.59
CA TYR A 3 -2.88 -10.67 8.28
C TYR A 3 -2.37 -11.65 7.23
N GLN A 4 -3.24 -12.00 6.27
CA GLN A 4 -2.89 -12.94 5.20
C GLN A 4 -2.56 -12.21 3.89
N TYR A 5 -3.06 -10.97 3.73
CA TYR A 5 -2.89 -10.20 2.50
C TYR A 5 -2.42 -8.79 2.80
N LEU A 6 -1.36 -8.36 2.11
CA LEU A 6 -0.86 -7.00 2.10
C LEU A 6 -1.29 -6.34 0.78
N LEU A 7 -2.17 -5.34 0.85
CA LEU A 7 -2.70 -4.64 -0.32
C LEU A 7 -1.71 -3.58 -0.81
N ASP A 8 -1.46 -3.57 -2.12
CA ASP A 8 -0.57 -2.62 -2.77
C ASP A 8 -1.28 -1.31 -3.17
N THR A 9 -0.51 -0.36 -3.71
CA THR A 9 -1.00 0.94 -4.17
C THR A 9 -2.07 0.80 -5.26
N ASN A 10 -1.96 -0.20 -6.16
CA ASN A 10 -2.90 -0.39 -7.26
C ASN A 10 -4.26 -0.88 -6.78
N ILE A 11 -4.27 -1.87 -5.89
CA ILE A 11 -5.49 -2.44 -5.32
C ILE A 11 -6.25 -1.37 -4.54
N ILE A 12 -5.57 -0.58 -3.71
CA ILE A 12 -6.23 0.48 -2.94
C ILE A 12 -6.67 1.62 -3.88
N SER A 13 -5.87 1.98 -4.88
CA SER A 13 -6.26 2.98 -5.88
C SER A 13 -7.51 2.57 -6.67
N ASP A 14 -7.63 1.29 -7.04
CA ASP A 14 -8.82 0.74 -7.68
C ASP A 14 -10.02 0.80 -6.75
N LEU A 15 -9.86 0.42 -5.47
CA LEU A 15 -10.92 0.50 -4.48
C LEU A 15 -11.43 1.94 -4.27
N VAL A 16 -10.55 2.94 -4.29
CA VAL A 16 -10.96 4.36 -4.21
C VAL A 16 -11.81 4.77 -5.42
N LYS A 17 -11.39 4.36 -6.62
CA LYS A 17 -12.08 4.71 -7.89
C LYS A 17 -13.37 3.93 -8.09
N HIS A 18 -13.39 2.67 -7.67
CA HIS A 18 -14.45 1.69 -7.86
C HIS A 18 -14.81 1.02 -6.52
N PRO A 19 -15.47 1.74 -5.59
CA PRO A 19 -15.72 1.27 -4.22
C PRO A 19 -16.64 0.04 -4.12
N GLN A 20 -17.34 -0.32 -5.20
CA GLN A 20 -18.17 -1.53 -5.28
C GLN A 20 -17.65 -2.50 -6.37
N GLY A 21 -16.40 -2.30 -6.81
CA GLY A 21 -15.76 -3.09 -7.85
C GLY A 21 -15.29 -4.45 -7.37
N LEU A 22 -14.50 -5.11 -8.21
CA LEU A 22 -13.99 -6.47 -7.97
C LEU A 22 -13.14 -6.56 -6.70
N VAL A 23 -12.33 -5.55 -6.42
CA VAL A 23 -11.50 -5.50 -5.20
C VAL A 23 -12.38 -5.54 -3.95
N PHE A 24 -13.45 -4.74 -3.90
CA PHE A 24 -14.38 -4.74 -2.76
C PHE A 24 -15.03 -6.11 -2.56
N GLN A 25 -15.52 -6.74 -3.64
CA GLN A 25 -16.13 -8.07 -3.58
C GLN A 25 -15.14 -9.13 -3.07
N LYS A 26 -13.87 -9.03 -3.50
CA LYS A 26 -12.83 -9.94 -3.03
C LYS A 26 -12.51 -9.74 -1.56
N ILE A 27 -12.41 -8.49 -1.09
CA ILE A 27 -12.23 -8.15 0.32
C ILE A 27 -13.37 -8.71 1.17
N ALA A 28 -14.62 -8.53 0.74
CA ALA A 28 -15.79 -9.09 1.42
C ALA A 28 -15.74 -10.62 1.53
N THR A 29 -15.14 -11.30 0.54
CA THR A 29 -15.00 -12.77 0.55
C THR A 29 -13.89 -13.26 1.48
N VAL A 30 -12.72 -12.58 1.48
CA VAL A 30 -11.57 -12.99 2.31
C VAL A 30 -11.68 -12.49 3.76
N GLY A 31 -12.50 -11.46 4.00
CA GLY A 31 -12.71 -10.84 5.30
C GLY A 31 -11.74 -9.68 5.58
N GLU A 32 -12.28 -8.57 6.08
CA GLU A 32 -11.53 -7.33 6.35
C GLU A 32 -10.43 -7.51 7.41
N ASN A 33 -10.60 -8.46 8.34
CA ASN A 33 -9.59 -8.76 9.37
C ASN A 33 -8.34 -9.47 8.83
N ASN A 34 -8.37 -9.92 7.57
CA ASN A 34 -7.25 -10.64 6.94
C ASN A 34 -6.40 -9.75 6.03
N ILE A 35 -6.79 -8.49 5.84
CA ILE A 35 -6.12 -7.55 4.95
C ILE A 35 -5.44 -6.43 5.74
N CYS A 36 -4.32 -5.95 5.21
CA CYS A 36 -3.59 -4.79 5.72
C CYS A 36 -2.87 -4.09 4.56
N THR A 37 -2.25 -2.95 4.82
CA THR A 37 -1.28 -2.33 3.90
C THR A 37 -0.06 -1.85 4.67
N SER A 38 0.96 -1.35 3.98
CA SER A 38 2.17 -0.80 4.61
C SER A 38 2.14 0.73 4.66
N ILE A 39 2.92 1.30 5.57
CA ILE A 39 3.09 2.75 5.65
C ILE A 39 3.62 3.37 4.35
N ILE A 40 4.43 2.64 3.57
CA ILE A 40 4.94 3.12 2.27
C ILE A 40 3.79 3.31 1.29
N VAL A 41 2.90 2.32 1.18
CA VAL A 41 1.72 2.40 0.30
C VAL A 41 0.81 3.56 0.75
N ALA A 42 0.60 3.71 2.05
CA ALA A 42 -0.19 4.83 2.58
C ALA A 42 0.43 6.21 2.22
N CYS A 43 1.75 6.35 2.30
CA CYS A 43 2.46 7.57 1.89
C CYS A 43 2.29 7.86 0.40
N GLU A 44 2.49 6.87 -0.47
CA GLU A 44 2.33 7.03 -1.92
C GLU A 44 0.91 7.43 -2.30
N LEU A 45 -0.10 6.79 -1.69
CA LEU A 45 -1.51 7.09 -1.95
C LEU A 45 -1.86 8.52 -1.52
N ARG A 46 -1.40 8.97 -0.34
CA ARG A 46 -1.63 10.34 0.12
C ARG A 46 -0.96 11.37 -0.79
N PHE A 47 0.27 11.10 -1.23
CA PHE A 47 0.94 11.94 -2.22
C PHE A 47 0.16 11.99 -3.54
N GLY A 48 -0.29 10.84 -4.05
CA GLY A 48 -1.13 10.75 -5.24
C GLY A 48 -2.44 11.53 -5.12
N ALA A 49 -3.12 11.41 -3.98
CA ALA A 49 -4.34 12.16 -3.70
C ALA A 49 -4.09 13.69 -3.66
N ALA A 50 -3.04 14.13 -2.97
CA ALA A 50 -2.64 15.54 -2.93
C ALA A 50 -2.30 16.09 -4.32
N LYS A 51 -1.57 15.31 -5.13
CA LYS A 51 -1.21 15.66 -6.51
C LYS A 51 -2.42 15.74 -7.44
N SER A 52 -3.49 14.96 -7.18
CA SER A 52 -4.67 14.91 -8.04
C SER A 52 -5.52 16.18 -8.02
N GLY A 53 -5.42 16.99 -6.96
CA GLY A 53 -6.29 18.15 -6.73
C GLY A 53 -7.77 17.81 -6.48
N SER A 54 -8.14 16.53 -6.39
CA SER A 54 -9.51 16.08 -6.19
C SER A 54 -9.82 15.90 -4.70
N SER A 55 -10.61 16.82 -4.14
CA SER A 55 -11.08 16.70 -2.75
C SER A 55 -11.86 15.40 -2.52
N ARG A 56 -12.63 14.95 -3.53
CA ARG A 56 -13.36 13.69 -3.47
C ARG A 56 -12.42 12.48 -3.28
N LEU A 57 -11.37 12.38 -4.09
CA LEU A 57 -10.42 11.26 -3.98
C LEU A 57 -9.67 11.30 -2.65
N PHE A 58 -9.33 12.50 -2.19
CA PHE A 58 -8.67 12.69 -0.90
C PHE A 58 -9.54 12.18 0.28
N GLU A 59 -10.80 12.59 0.34
CA GLU A 59 -11.74 12.14 1.37
C GLU A 59 -11.99 10.62 1.28
N GLN A 60 -12.25 10.09 0.08
CA GLN A 60 -12.47 8.65 -0.12
C GLN A 60 -11.27 7.80 0.32
N LEU A 61 -10.05 8.23 -0.02
CA LEU A 61 -8.83 7.59 0.45
C LEU A 61 -8.71 7.65 1.97
N GLY A 62 -9.05 8.81 2.57
CA GLY A 62 -9.06 8.98 4.02
C GLY A 62 -9.96 7.98 4.73
N TYR A 63 -11.18 7.75 4.23
CA TYR A 63 -12.08 6.75 4.79
C TYR A 63 -11.52 5.33 4.70
N ILE A 64 -10.94 4.94 3.56
CA ILE A 64 -10.37 3.60 3.38
C ILE A 64 -9.18 3.40 4.33
N LEU A 65 -8.26 4.35 4.38
CA LEU A 65 -7.06 4.26 5.23
C LEU A 65 -7.37 4.34 6.73
N ASN A 66 -8.53 4.86 7.14
CA ASN A 66 -8.96 4.85 8.55
C ASN A 66 -9.41 3.47 9.02
N VAL A 67 -9.91 2.63 8.12
CA VAL A 67 -10.44 1.29 8.47
C VAL A 67 -9.41 0.21 8.17
N LEU A 68 -8.57 0.41 7.15
CA LEU A 68 -7.52 -0.53 6.77
C LEU A 68 -6.31 -0.43 7.71
N PRO A 69 -5.89 -1.53 8.37
CA PRO A 69 -4.68 -1.52 9.17
C PRO A 69 -3.44 -1.17 8.33
N ILE A 70 -2.69 -0.15 8.78
CA ILE A 70 -1.43 0.28 8.16
C ILE A 70 -0.29 -0.22 9.04
N LEU A 71 0.51 -1.13 8.51
CA LEU A 71 1.63 -1.72 9.22
C LEU A 71 2.89 -0.83 9.11
N PRO A 72 3.61 -0.64 10.23
CA PRO A 72 4.92 0.00 10.19
C PRO A 72 5.93 -0.86 9.43
N LEU A 73 7.01 -0.24 9.01
CA LEU A 73 8.20 -0.96 8.60
C LEU A 73 9.06 -1.20 9.85
N GLU A 74 9.24 -2.46 10.22
CA GLU A 74 9.98 -2.86 11.42
C GLU A 74 11.19 -3.73 11.06
N PRO A 75 12.26 -3.71 11.87
CA PRO A 75 13.37 -4.64 11.72
C PRO A 75 12.90 -6.10 11.76
N PRO A 76 13.51 -7.00 10.96
CA PRO A 76 14.71 -6.80 10.13
C PRO A 76 14.39 -6.50 8.66
N LEU A 77 13.36 -5.69 8.36
CA LEU A 77 12.97 -5.39 6.98
C LEU A 77 14.12 -4.82 6.13
N GLU A 78 14.93 -3.93 6.71
CA GLU A 78 16.04 -3.27 6.05
C GLU A 78 17.08 -4.28 5.51
N GLU A 79 17.35 -5.35 6.26
CA GLU A 79 18.24 -6.41 5.84
C GLU A 79 17.65 -7.20 4.66
N HIS A 80 16.38 -7.57 4.76
CA HIS A 80 15.68 -8.28 3.69
C HIS A 80 15.59 -7.44 2.42
N TYR A 81 15.25 -6.16 2.54
CA TYR A 81 15.19 -5.23 1.43
C TYR A 81 16.55 -5.11 0.74
N ALA A 82 17.63 -4.92 1.51
CA ALA A 82 18.98 -4.80 0.95
C ALA A 82 19.38 -6.04 0.14
N VAL A 83 19.09 -7.24 0.66
CA VAL A 83 19.38 -8.50 -0.03
C VAL A 83 18.57 -8.63 -1.33
N ILE A 84 17.26 -8.41 -1.26
CA ILE A 84 16.36 -8.52 -2.43
C ILE A 84 16.75 -7.50 -3.49
N ARG A 85 16.98 -6.25 -3.08
CA ARG A 85 17.32 -5.15 -3.98
C ARG A 85 18.61 -5.41 -4.73
N LYS A 86 19.66 -5.83 -4.01
CA LYS A 86 20.95 -6.19 -4.60
C LYS A 86 20.81 -7.31 -5.64
N HIS A 87 20.03 -8.34 -5.31
CA HIS A 87 19.81 -9.46 -6.23
C HIS A 87 19.12 -9.01 -7.53
N LEU A 88 18.06 -8.21 -7.42
CA LEU A 88 17.30 -7.70 -8.57
C LEU A 88 18.13 -6.76 -9.45
N GLU A 89 18.98 -5.92 -8.85
CA GLU A 89 19.91 -5.06 -9.60
C GLU A 89 20.94 -5.88 -10.38
N GLN A 90 21.53 -6.90 -9.75
CA GLN A 90 22.47 -7.81 -10.41
C GLN A 90 21.80 -8.60 -11.56
N ALA A 91 20.51 -8.91 -11.43
CA ALA A 91 19.72 -9.58 -12.46
C ALA A 91 19.19 -8.63 -13.55
N GLY A 92 19.48 -7.32 -13.49
CA GLY A 92 19.00 -6.34 -14.48
C GLY A 92 17.49 -6.06 -14.40
N THR A 93 16.84 -6.39 -13.28
CA THR A 93 15.39 -6.21 -13.06
C THR A 93 15.12 -5.34 -11.82
N PRO A 94 15.61 -4.09 -11.80
CA PRO A 94 15.49 -3.25 -10.61
C PRO A 94 14.02 -2.93 -10.30
N ILE A 95 13.68 -2.98 -9.01
CA ILE A 95 12.39 -2.45 -8.51
C ILE A 95 12.48 -0.94 -8.29
N ILE A 96 11.44 -0.29 -7.77
CA ILE A 96 11.53 1.09 -7.29
C ILE A 96 12.19 1.10 -5.90
N SER A 97 12.98 2.14 -5.60
CA SER A 97 13.54 2.32 -4.25
C SER A 97 12.45 2.78 -3.28
N ILE A 98 12.50 2.28 -2.05
CA ILE A 98 11.66 2.81 -0.97
C ILE A 98 11.93 4.32 -0.85
N PRO A 99 10.88 5.18 -0.88
CA PRO A 99 11.07 6.61 -0.74
C PRO A 99 11.73 6.90 0.61
N VAL A 100 12.92 7.50 0.56
CA VAL A 100 13.65 7.91 1.76
C VAL A 100 12.90 9.11 2.35
N VAL A 101 12.29 8.89 3.51
CA VAL A 101 11.77 9.99 4.31
C VAL A 101 12.98 10.58 5.04
N SER A 102 13.58 11.62 4.46
CA SER A 102 14.51 12.46 5.21
C SER A 102 13.70 13.22 6.25
N GLU A 103 14.05 13.02 7.53
CA GLU A 103 13.60 13.88 8.64
C GLU A 103 13.86 15.36 8.36
#